data_AF-W7VX80-F1
#
_entry.id   AF-W7VX80-F1
#
_cell.length_a   1.000
_cell.length_b   1.000
_cell.length_c   1.000
_cell.angle_alpha   90.00
_cell.angle_beta   90.00
_cell.angle_gamma   90.00
#
_symmetry.space_group_name_H-M   'P 1'
#
loop_
_entity.id
_entity.type
_entity.pdbx_description
1 polymer ?
#
loop_
_entity_poly.entity_id
_entity_poly.type
_entity_poly.pdbx_seq_one_letter_code
_entity_poly.pdbx_strand_id
1 'polypeptide(L)'
;MVNAATGRVHTNYAQAVAVTGRLASNDPNLQNIPIRTPEGRRVREAFIAPPGHVILSADYSQIELRIMAHISEDPGLLKAFAEGLDVHRATASEVFNVPVAEVSSEQRRYAKVINFGLIYGMGAFGLASNLGIEQKAAKDYIDRYFARFAGVKRYMDETRARAKELGYVETLFGRRIYLPEINGGNGPRRTGAERQAINAPMQGTAADLIKLAMIAVQAALDAQQRATCMVMQVHDELVFEVPEAELDWARTAVPELMAGVAELKVPLLAEVGVGANWDLAH
;
A
#
# COMPACT_ATOMS: atom_id res chain seq x y z
N MET A 1 -12.02 27.15 0.70
CA MET A 1 -11.90 25.71 1.02
C MET A 1 -12.42 25.40 2.41
N VAL A 2 -12.15 26.24 3.42
CA VAL A 2 -12.80 26.11 4.75
C VAL A 2 -14.29 26.43 4.64
N ASN A 3 -15.13 25.54 5.17
CA ASN A 3 -16.57 25.71 5.25
C ASN A 3 -16.92 26.63 6.44
N ALA A 4 -17.63 27.73 6.18
CA ALA A 4 -17.93 28.75 7.19
C ALA A 4 -18.81 28.25 8.35
N ALA A 5 -19.67 27.25 8.14
CA ALA A 5 -20.56 26.74 9.17
C ALA A 5 -19.85 25.80 10.17
N THR A 6 -18.78 25.13 9.73
CA THR A 6 -18.06 24.14 10.55
C THR A 6 -16.66 24.59 10.94
N GLY A 7 -16.08 25.58 10.25
CA GLY A 7 -14.69 25.97 10.41
C GLY A 7 -13.68 24.94 9.89
N ARG A 8 -14.14 23.91 9.14
CA ARG A 8 -13.33 22.77 8.70
C ARG A 8 -13.24 22.67 7.18
N VAL A 9 -12.22 21.98 6.69
CA VAL A 9 -12.12 21.56 5.28
C VAL A 9 -12.86 20.23 5.11
N HIS A 10 -13.68 20.12 4.07
CA HIS A 10 -14.43 18.92 3.73
C HIS A 10 -13.97 18.44 2.36
N THR A 11 -13.10 17.42 2.34
CA THR A 11 -12.67 16.77 1.10
C THR A 11 -13.81 15.94 0.51
N ASN A 12 -13.78 15.73 -0.81
CA ASN A 12 -14.69 14.83 -1.49
C ASN A 12 -14.01 13.49 -1.75
N TYR A 13 -14.55 12.42 -1.18
CA TYR A 13 -14.12 11.06 -1.49
C TYR A 13 -14.99 10.46 -2.59
N ALA A 14 -14.35 10.08 -3.71
CA ALA A 14 -15.04 9.45 -4.83
C ALA A 14 -14.78 7.94 -4.83
N GLN A 15 -15.84 7.16 -4.62
CA GLN A 15 -15.76 5.71 -4.49
C GLN A 15 -15.74 4.96 -5.83
N ALA A 16 -16.31 5.54 -6.88
CA ALA A 16 -16.54 4.89 -8.18
C ALA A 16 -15.73 5.55 -9.32
N VAL A 17 -14.47 5.94 -9.05
CA VAL A 17 -13.60 6.62 -10.01
C VAL A 17 -12.38 5.76 -10.38
N ALA A 18 -11.61 5.30 -9.39
CA ALA A 18 -10.41 4.53 -9.67
C ALA A 18 -10.78 3.11 -10.15
N VAL A 19 -10.17 2.68 -11.27
CA VAL A 19 -10.39 1.34 -11.86
C VAL A 19 -10.08 0.20 -10.89
N THR A 20 -9.05 0.38 -10.05
CA THR A 20 -8.64 -0.61 -9.04
C THR A 20 -9.49 -0.57 -7.77
N GLY A 21 -10.42 0.39 -7.66
CA GLY A 21 -11.35 0.49 -6.54
C GLY A 21 -10.84 1.30 -5.34
N ARG A 22 -9.65 1.89 -5.37
CA ARG A 22 -9.21 2.85 -4.34
C ARG A 22 -10.14 4.06 -4.28
N LEU A 23 -10.29 4.65 -3.10
CA LEU A 23 -10.94 5.95 -2.97
C LEU A 23 -10.07 7.00 -3.67
N ALA A 24 -10.68 7.88 -4.45
CA ALA A 24 -10.04 9.11 -4.92
C ALA A 24 -10.46 10.27 -3.99
N SER A 25 -9.62 11.30 -3.92
CA SER A 25 -9.87 12.49 -3.11
C SER A 25 -9.74 13.74 -3.98
N ASN A 26 -10.66 14.69 -3.83
CA ASN A 26 -10.61 16.00 -4.47
C ASN A 26 -11.10 17.12 -3.56
N ASP A 27 -10.62 18.34 -3.83
CA ASP A 27 -11.00 19.57 -3.12
C ASP A 27 -10.87 19.53 -1.59
N PRO A 28 -9.67 19.23 -1.03
CA PRO A 28 -8.39 19.01 -1.72
C PRO A 28 -8.14 17.52 -2.04
N ASN A 29 -7.25 17.26 -3.00
CA ASN A 29 -6.74 15.91 -3.23
C ASN A 29 -5.61 15.61 -2.24
N LEU A 30 -5.95 14.88 -1.18
CA LEU A 30 -5.02 14.53 -0.09
C LEU A 30 -3.87 13.62 -0.56
N GLN A 31 -4.08 12.81 -1.59
CA GLN A 31 -3.09 11.86 -2.11
C GLN A 31 -1.94 12.54 -2.86
N ASN A 32 -2.13 13.80 -3.27
CA ASN A 32 -1.11 14.57 -3.98
C ASN A 32 -0.19 15.37 -3.05
N ILE A 33 -0.43 15.35 -1.73
CA ILE A 33 0.43 16.03 -0.77
C ILE A 33 1.77 15.28 -0.70
N PRO A 34 2.91 15.90 -1.05
CA PRO A 34 4.19 15.19 -1.12
C PRO A 34 4.63 14.62 0.23
N ILE A 35 4.88 13.31 0.31
CA ILE A 35 5.19 12.66 1.59
C ILE A 35 6.59 12.99 2.12
N ARG A 36 7.57 13.16 1.21
CA ARG A 36 9.01 13.21 1.54
C ARG A 36 9.68 14.57 1.31
N THR A 37 8.91 15.63 1.08
CA THR A 37 9.48 16.97 0.86
C THR A 37 9.20 17.88 2.06
N PRO A 38 10.09 18.84 2.37
CA PRO A 38 9.85 19.81 3.43
C PRO A 38 8.52 20.57 3.27
N GLU A 39 8.13 20.89 2.04
CA GLU A 39 6.89 21.60 1.74
C GLU A 39 5.66 20.74 2.05
N GLY A 40 5.69 19.45 1.70
CA GLY A 40 4.60 18.53 2.02
C GLY A 40 4.46 18.30 3.52
N ARG A 41 5.57 18.24 4.26
CA ARG A 41 5.55 18.21 5.74
C ARG A 41 4.86 19.44 6.32
N ARG A 42 5.22 20.64 5.84
CA ARG A 42 4.57 21.90 6.26
C ARG A 42 3.07 21.96 5.95
N VAL A 43 2.64 21.34 4.85
CA VAL A 43 1.21 21.21 4.54
C VAL A 43 0.52 20.32 5.58
N ARG A 44 1.12 19.17 5.95
CA ARG A 44 0.56 18.26 6.96
C ARG A 44 0.55 18.85 8.37
N GLU A 45 1.52 19.71 8.72
CA GLU A 45 1.52 20.44 10.00
C GLU A 45 0.26 21.31 10.20
N ALA A 46 -0.38 21.74 9.11
CA ALA A 46 -1.62 22.53 9.16
C ALA A 46 -2.89 21.72 9.44
N PHE A 47 -2.82 20.38 9.40
CA PHE A 47 -3.92 19.49 9.78
C PHE A 47 -3.82 19.19 11.27
N ILE A 48 -4.48 20.02 12.08
CA ILE A 48 -4.38 20.00 13.55
C ILE A 48 -5.60 19.38 14.20
N ALA A 49 -5.42 18.82 15.39
CA ALA A 49 -6.54 18.43 16.25
C ALA A 49 -7.15 19.65 16.97
N PRO A 50 -8.47 19.64 17.28
CA PRO A 50 -9.07 20.64 18.15
C PRO A 50 -8.58 20.50 19.61
N PRO A 51 -8.80 21.51 20.48
CA PRO A 51 -8.44 21.41 21.89
C PRO A 51 -9.02 20.17 22.58
N GLY A 52 -8.23 19.53 23.46
CA GLY A 52 -8.60 18.29 24.15
C GLY A 52 -8.60 17.04 23.28
N HIS A 53 -8.08 17.14 22.05
CA HIS A 53 -7.94 16.03 21.11
C HIS A 53 -6.51 15.95 20.58
N VAL A 54 -6.16 14.79 20.04
CA VAL A 54 -4.93 14.54 19.29
C VAL A 54 -5.26 13.97 17.92
N ILE A 55 -4.32 14.08 16.98
CA ILE A 55 -4.35 13.33 15.73
C ILE A 55 -3.73 11.96 15.98
N LEU A 56 -4.45 10.91 15.60
CA LEU A 56 -3.94 9.55 15.53
C LEU A 56 -3.92 9.12 14.06
N SER A 57 -2.78 8.63 13.61
CA SER A 57 -2.63 8.03 12.30
C SER A 57 -2.44 6.53 12.45
N ALA A 58 -3.18 5.73 11.67
CA ALA A 58 -3.03 4.28 11.59
C ALA A 58 -2.78 3.86 10.14
N ASP A 59 -1.59 3.35 9.83
CA ASP A 59 -1.15 2.99 8.48
C ASP A 59 -0.83 1.50 8.37
N TYR A 60 -1.25 0.85 7.28
CA TYR A 60 -0.87 -0.54 7.07
C TYR A 60 0.59 -0.70 6.63
N SER A 61 1.39 -1.33 7.50
CA SER A 61 2.80 -1.57 7.24
C SER A 61 3.00 -2.59 6.11
N GLN A 62 3.43 -2.10 4.95
CA GLN A 62 3.82 -2.90 3.78
C GLN A 62 2.67 -3.78 3.24
N ILE A 63 1.43 -3.28 3.25
CA ILE A 63 0.24 -4.06 2.87
C ILE A 63 0.38 -4.79 1.53
N GLU A 64 0.92 -4.13 0.50
CA GLU A 64 1.03 -4.72 -0.82
C GLU A 64 2.04 -5.87 -0.89
N LEU A 65 3.12 -5.82 -0.10
CA LEU A 65 4.06 -6.93 0.00
C LEU A 65 3.45 -8.12 0.75
N ARG A 66 2.64 -7.86 1.79
CA ARG A 66 1.90 -8.90 2.51
C ARG A 66 0.87 -9.57 1.61
N ILE A 67 0.14 -8.79 0.81
CA ILE A 67 -0.78 -9.29 -0.22
C ILE A 67 -0.01 -10.12 -1.26
N MET A 68 1.12 -9.62 -1.78
CA MET A 68 1.95 -10.37 -2.73
C MET A 68 2.39 -11.72 -2.14
N ALA A 69 2.87 -11.74 -0.90
CA ALA A 69 3.27 -12.97 -0.22
C ALA A 69 2.10 -13.96 -0.11
N HIS A 70 0.90 -13.46 0.18
CA HIS A 70 -0.31 -14.27 0.26
C HIS A 70 -0.73 -14.85 -1.09
N ILE A 71 -0.86 -14.03 -2.13
CA ILE A 71 -1.40 -14.47 -3.44
C ILE A 71 -0.40 -15.28 -4.27
N SER A 72 0.90 -15.01 -4.10
CA SER A 72 1.95 -15.79 -4.78
C SER A 72 2.26 -17.10 -4.06
N GLU A 73 1.88 -17.18 -2.78
CA GLU A 73 2.27 -18.23 -1.85
C GLU A 73 3.78 -18.51 -1.88
N ASP A 74 4.58 -17.47 -2.10
CA ASP A 74 6.03 -17.63 -2.22
C ASP A 74 6.65 -17.99 -0.86
N PRO A 75 7.30 -19.16 -0.72
CA PRO A 75 7.84 -19.60 0.57
C PRO A 75 8.90 -18.64 1.14
N GLY A 76 9.66 -17.96 0.28
CA GLY A 76 10.68 -17.00 0.68
C GLY A 76 10.06 -15.74 1.29
N LEU A 77 9.03 -15.18 0.64
CA LEU A 77 8.31 -14.03 1.18
C LEU A 77 7.54 -14.37 2.45
N LEU A 78 6.82 -15.51 2.47
CA LEU A 78 6.09 -15.97 3.65
C LEU A 78 7.02 -16.14 4.85
N LYS A 79 8.18 -16.78 4.66
CA LYS A 79 9.19 -16.96 5.69
C LYS A 79 9.75 -15.61 6.17
N ALA A 80 10.09 -14.70 5.25
CA ALA A 80 10.63 -13.40 5.61
C ALA A 80 9.68 -12.61 6.51
N PHE A 81 8.38 -12.63 6.21
CA PHE A 81 7.37 -11.99 7.06
C PHE A 81 7.16 -12.72 8.39
N ALA A 82 7.13 -14.06 8.40
CA ALA A 82 6.95 -14.85 9.61
C ALA A 82 8.09 -14.64 10.63
N GLU A 83 9.31 -14.42 10.14
CA GLU A 83 10.50 -14.15 10.95
C GLU A 83 10.67 -12.65 11.30
N GLY A 84 9.74 -11.79 10.91
CA GLY A 84 9.82 -10.34 11.15
C GLY A 84 10.99 -9.67 10.43
N LEU A 85 11.50 -10.28 9.36
CA LEU A 85 12.63 -9.74 8.59
C LEU A 85 12.19 -8.56 7.73
N ASP A 86 13.07 -7.57 7.61
CA ASP A 86 12.91 -6.51 6.63
C ASP A 86 13.06 -7.09 5.22
N VAL A 87 11.95 -7.26 4.51
CA VAL A 87 11.89 -7.86 3.17
C VAL A 87 12.78 -7.10 2.17
N HIS A 88 12.93 -5.78 2.32
CA HIS A 88 13.83 -5.01 1.47
C HIS A 88 15.30 -5.31 1.78
N ARG A 89 15.68 -5.47 3.06
CA ARG A 89 17.05 -5.89 3.42
C ARG A 89 17.31 -7.33 3.00
N ALA A 90 16.35 -8.23 3.17
CA ALA A 90 16.46 -9.61 2.68
C ALA A 90 16.67 -9.63 1.16
N THR A 91 15.87 -8.85 0.42
CA THR A 91 16.03 -8.72 -1.03
C THR A 91 17.39 -8.11 -1.40
N ALA A 92 17.83 -7.07 -0.69
CA ALA A 92 19.14 -6.44 -0.92
C ALA A 92 20.29 -7.43 -0.68
N SER A 93 20.23 -8.20 0.40
CA SER A 93 21.22 -9.22 0.74
C SER A 93 21.44 -10.20 -0.42
N GLU A 94 20.36 -10.66 -1.03
CA GLU A 94 20.38 -11.58 -2.17
C GLU A 94 20.87 -10.89 -3.47
N VAL A 95 20.35 -9.70 -3.77
CA VAL A 95 20.68 -8.96 -5.01
C VAL A 95 22.16 -8.54 -5.01
N PHE A 96 22.64 -7.98 -3.90
CA PHE A 96 24.00 -7.47 -3.75
C PHE A 96 24.99 -8.51 -3.22
N ASN A 97 24.52 -9.73 -2.87
CA ASN A 97 25.33 -10.82 -2.33
C ASN A 97 26.15 -10.40 -1.10
N VAL A 98 25.48 -9.79 -0.12
CA VAL A 98 26.05 -9.35 1.17
C VAL A 98 25.20 -9.89 2.32
N PRO A 99 25.75 -10.18 3.51
CA PRO A 99 24.93 -10.58 4.67
C PRO A 99 23.85 -9.54 5.01
N VAL A 100 22.67 -9.98 5.46
CA VAL A 100 21.54 -9.09 5.81
C VAL A 100 21.95 -8.00 6.83
N ALA A 101 22.84 -8.33 7.77
CA ALA A 101 23.37 -7.40 8.75
C ALA A 101 24.23 -6.28 8.13
N GLU A 102 24.90 -6.56 7.01
CA GLU A 102 25.82 -5.64 6.32
C GLU A 102 25.12 -4.81 5.23
N VAL A 103 23.84 -5.08 4.95
CA VAL A 103 23.07 -4.31 3.96
C VAL A 103 23.05 -2.82 4.35
N SER A 104 23.57 -1.97 3.46
CA SER A 104 23.56 -0.53 3.66
C SER A 104 22.14 0.05 3.48
N SER A 105 21.90 1.25 4.02
CA SER A 105 20.63 1.97 3.81
C SER A 105 20.38 2.26 2.32
N GLU A 106 21.45 2.47 1.54
CA GLU A 106 21.36 2.68 0.10
C GLU A 106 20.97 1.39 -0.64
N GLN A 107 21.59 0.26 -0.31
CA GLN A 107 21.24 -1.06 -0.87
C GLN A 107 19.79 -1.43 -0.54
N ARG A 108 19.35 -1.17 0.70
CA ARG A 108 17.95 -1.34 1.10
C ARG A 108 17.01 -0.45 0.26
N ARG A 109 17.39 0.80 -0.02
CA ARG A 109 16.60 1.71 -0.87
C ARG A 109 16.50 1.18 -2.31
N TYR A 110 17.57 0.65 -2.88
CA TYR A 110 17.52 0.02 -4.19
C TYR A 110 16.64 -1.23 -4.20
N ALA A 111 16.76 -2.10 -3.19
CA ALA A 111 15.90 -3.27 -3.06
C ALA A 111 14.42 -2.91 -2.87
N LYS A 112 14.11 -1.77 -2.25
CA LYS A 112 12.76 -1.22 -2.21
C LYS A 112 12.25 -0.88 -3.61
N VAL A 113 13.05 -0.21 -4.43
CA VAL A 113 12.71 0.08 -5.84
C VAL A 113 12.53 -1.20 -6.64
N ILE A 114 13.39 -2.21 -6.42
CA ILE A 114 13.27 -3.52 -7.05
C ILE A 114 11.96 -4.19 -6.64
N ASN A 115 11.67 -4.35 -5.35
CA ASN A 115 10.44 -4.99 -4.87
C ASN A 115 9.20 -4.35 -5.47
N PHE A 116 9.02 -3.04 -5.30
CA PHE A 116 7.85 -2.36 -5.85
C PHE A 116 7.84 -2.39 -7.38
N GLY A 117 8.99 -2.22 -8.04
CA GLY A 117 9.06 -2.31 -9.50
C GLY A 117 8.61 -3.67 -10.02
N LEU A 118 9.15 -4.77 -9.48
CA LEU A 118 8.89 -6.12 -9.97
C LEU A 118 7.50 -6.61 -9.61
N ILE A 119 7.04 -6.30 -8.40
CA ILE A 119 5.64 -6.51 -7.99
C ILE A 119 4.70 -5.82 -8.96
N TYR A 120 5.08 -4.67 -9.49
CA TYR A 120 4.29 -3.94 -10.47
C TYR A 120 4.55 -4.27 -11.95
N GLY A 121 5.23 -5.38 -12.23
CA GLY A 121 5.50 -5.83 -13.60
C GLY A 121 6.50 -4.97 -14.37
N MET A 122 7.38 -4.24 -13.68
CA MET A 122 8.46 -3.48 -14.31
C MET A 122 9.48 -4.42 -14.96
N GLY A 123 9.80 -4.17 -16.23
CA GLY A 123 10.87 -4.89 -16.93
C GLY A 123 12.26 -4.28 -16.68
N ALA A 124 13.30 -4.96 -17.18
CA ALA A 124 14.70 -4.57 -17.00
C ALA A 124 15.00 -3.12 -17.42
N PHE A 125 14.40 -2.64 -18.52
CA PHE A 125 14.55 -1.25 -18.97
C PHE A 125 14.07 -0.23 -17.94
N GLY A 126 12.85 -0.43 -17.40
CA GLY A 126 12.29 0.48 -16.40
C GLY A 126 13.07 0.42 -15.09
N LEU A 127 13.53 -0.77 -14.70
CA LEU A 127 14.34 -0.94 -13.50
C LEU A 127 15.70 -0.25 -13.64
N ALA A 128 16.38 -0.43 -14.79
CA ALA A 128 17.63 0.24 -15.11
C ALA A 128 17.50 1.76 -15.02
N SER A 129 16.43 2.32 -15.59
CA SER A 129 16.16 3.77 -15.53
C SER A 129 15.94 4.28 -14.11
N ASN A 130 15.21 3.54 -13.26
CA ASN A 130 14.93 3.97 -11.89
C ASN A 130 16.14 3.84 -10.96
N LEU A 131 17.01 2.88 -11.22
CA LEU A 131 18.22 2.65 -10.43
C LEU A 131 19.44 3.42 -10.96
N GLY A 132 19.39 3.93 -12.19
CA GLY A 132 20.53 4.58 -12.84
C GLY A 132 21.66 3.59 -13.19
N ILE A 133 21.32 2.36 -13.57
CA ILE A 133 22.28 1.27 -13.86
C ILE A 133 22.14 0.76 -15.29
N GLU A 134 23.09 -0.06 -15.75
CA GLU A 134 23.00 -0.71 -17.05
C GLU A 134 21.84 -1.72 -17.13
N GLN A 135 21.22 -1.85 -18.31
CA GLN A 135 20.13 -2.80 -18.53
C GLN A 135 20.52 -4.26 -18.25
N LYS A 136 21.79 -4.62 -18.50
CA LYS A 136 22.31 -5.96 -18.20
C LYS A 136 22.30 -6.22 -16.69
N ALA A 137 22.80 -5.27 -15.89
CA ALA A 137 22.77 -5.38 -14.43
C ALA A 137 21.33 -5.45 -13.90
N ALA A 138 20.42 -4.64 -14.45
CA ALA A 138 19.00 -4.71 -14.09
C ALA A 138 18.37 -6.07 -14.42
N LYS A 139 18.72 -6.67 -15.56
CA LYS A 139 18.28 -8.02 -15.92
C LYS A 139 18.81 -9.06 -14.93
N ASP A 140 20.09 -9.00 -14.60
CA ASP A 140 20.71 -9.93 -13.65
C ASP A 140 20.04 -9.84 -12.25
N TYR A 141 19.67 -8.63 -11.81
CA TYR A 141 18.92 -8.43 -10.57
C TYR A 141 17.51 -9.04 -10.62
N ILE A 142 16.81 -8.89 -11.75
CA ILE A 142 15.49 -9.51 -11.96
C ILE A 142 15.59 -11.03 -11.92
N ASP A 143 16.59 -11.59 -12.62
CA ASP A 143 16.76 -13.04 -12.72
C ASP A 143 17.10 -13.64 -11.34
N ARG A 144 17.97 -12.98 -10.55
CA ARG A 144 18.25 -13.37 -9.15
C ARG A 144 17.02 -13.27 -8.26
N TYR A 145 16.27 -12.17 -8.38
CA TYR A 145 15.04 -11.96 -7.61
C TYR A 145 14.04 -13.09 -7.84
N PHE A 146 13.75 -13.44 -9.09
CA PHE A 146 12.80 -14.50 -9.41
C PHE A 146 13.33 -15.91 -9.19
N ALA A 147 14.66 -16.12 -9.19
CA ALA A 147 15.24 -17.37 -8.73
C ALA A 147 14.98 -17.59 -7.22
N ARG A 148 15.02 -16.51 -6.43
CA ARG A 148 14.74 -16.55 -4.98
C ARG A 148 13.24 -16.63 -4.68
N PHE A 149 12.45 -15.79 -5.35
CA PHE A 149 11.01 -15.65 -5.15
C PHE A 149 10.25 -16.24 -6.34
N ALA A 150 10.45 -17.53 -6.58
CA ALA A 150 9.88 -18.24 -7.73
C ALA A 150 8.34 -18.26 -7.74
N GLY A 151 7.70 -18.21 -6.56
CA GLY A 151 6.25 -18.12 -6.44
C GLY A 151 5.70 -16.81 -7.00
N VAL A 152 6.44 -15.71 -6.83
CA VAL A 152 6.07 -14.40 -7.41
C VAL A 152 6.09 -14.47 -8.92
N LYS A 153 7.14 -15.06 -9.52
CA LYS A 153 7.23 -15.22 -10.97
C LYS A 153 6.08 -16.06 -11.51
N ARG A 154 5.80 -17.20 -10.86
CA ARG A 154 4.69 -18.09 -11.22
C ARG A 154 3.36 -17.33 -11.21
N TYR A 155 3.06 -16.63 -10.12
CA TYR A 155 1.85 -15.81 -9.99
C TYR A 155 1.74 -14.77 -11.13
N MET A 156 2.83 -14.06 -11.46
CA MET A 156 2.80 -13.07 -12.55
C MET A 156 2.55 -13.71 -13.92
N ASP A 157 3.15 -14.86 -14.21
CA ASP A 157 2.95 -15.60 -15.45
C ASP A 157 1.51 -16.12 -15.58
N GLU A 158 1.00 -16.76 -14.53
CA GLU A 158 -0.36 -17.30 -14.46
C GLU A 158 -1.42 -16.19 -14.55
N THR A 159 -1.22 -15.08 -13.84
CA THR A 159 -2.15 -13.94 -13.87
C THR A 159 -2.23 -13.33 -15.27
N ARG A 160 -1.09 -13.20 -15.97
CA ARG A 160 -1.10 -12.73 -17.37
C ARG A 160 -1.82 -13.69 -18.30
N ALA A 161 -1.64 -15.00 -18.13
CA ALA A 161 -2.32 -16.00 -18.93
C ALA A 161 -3.85 -15.95 -18.68
N ARG A 162 -4.26 -15.90 -17.42
CA ARG A 162 -5.67 -15.83 -17.02
C ARG A 162 -6.34 -14.54 -17.49
N ALA A 163 -5.64 -13.41 -17.41
CA ALA A 163 -6.11 -12.13 -17.92
C ALA A 163 -6.38 -12.16 -19.43
N LYS A 164 -5.54 -12.85 -20.22
CA LYS A 164 -5.75 -13.05 -21.66
C LYS A 164 -6.94 -13.94 -21.95
N GLU A 165 -7.12 -14.99 -21.17
CA GLU A 165 -8.24 -15.93 -21.31
C GLU A 165 -9.60 -15.28 -20.97
N LEU A 166 -9.67 -14.57 -19.84
CA LEU A 166 -10.94 -14.04 -19.30
C LEU A 166 -11.23 -12.59 -19.71
N GLY A 167 -10.21 -11.82 -20.09
CA GLY A 167 -10.34 -10.38 -20.35
C GLY A 167 -10.41 -9.51 -19.09
N TYR A 168 -10.25 -10.09 -17.90
CA TYR A 168 -10.23 -9.39 -16.61
C TYR A 168 -9.35 -10.11 -15.58
N VAL A 169 -9.07 -9.44 -14.47
CA VAL A 169 -8.45 -10.00 -13.26
C VAL A 169 -9.30 -9.70 -12.02
N GLU A 170 -9.11 -10.45 -10.94
CA GLU A 170 -9.88 -10.34 -9.70
C GLU A 170 -9.00 -10.02 -8.48
N THR A 171 -9.55 -9.28 -7.52
CA THR A 171 -8.96 -9.16 -6.17
C THR A 171 -9.28 -10.38 -5.33
N LEU A 172 -8.66 -10.49 -4.15
CA LEU A 172 -8.95 -11.57 -3.19
C LEU A 172 -10.43 -11.65 -2.81
N PHE A 173 -11.14 -10.53 -2.85
CA PHE A 173 -12.56 -10.41 -2.49
C PHE A 173 -13.50 -10.43 -3.70
N GLY A 174 -12.99 -10.78 -4.89
CA GLY A 174 -13.81 -10.95 -6.10
C GLY A 174 -14.13 -9.67 -6.87
N ARG A 175 -13.50 -8.53 -6.57
CA ARG A 175 -13.62 -7.32 -7.40
C ARG A 175 -12.96 -7.59 -8.76
N ARG A 176 -13.70 -7.39 -9.84
CA ARG A 176 -13.18 -7.53 -11.22
C ARG A 176 -12.62 -6.24 -11.78
N ILE A 177 -11.48 -6.34 -12.45
CA ILE A 177 -10.86 -5.28 -13.23
C ILE A 177 -10.73 -5.77 -14.68
N TYR A 178 -11.54 -5.21 -15.57
CA TYR A 178 -11.54 -5.54 -17.00
C TYR A 178 -10.37 -4.87 -17.73
N LEU A 179 -9.75 -5.61 -18.65
CA LEU A 179 -8.53 -5.23 -19.35
C LEU A 179 -8.77 -5.27 -20.87
N PRO A 180 -9.46 -4.28 -21.46
CA PRO A 180 -9.86 -4.33 -22.87
C PRO A 180 -8.66 -4.45 -23.83
N GLU A 181 -7.52 -3.86 -23.45
CA GLU A 181 -6.30 -3.86 -24.25
C GLU A 181 -5.47 -5.15 -24.13
N ILE A 182 -5.86 -6.13 -23.30
CA ILE A 182 -5.08 -7.35 -23.07
C ILE A 182 -4.99 -8.24 -24.31
N ASN A 183 -6.07 -8.29 -25.10
CA ASN A 183 -6.17 -9.06 -26.34
C ASN A 183 -6.22 -8.16 -27.59
N GLY A 184 -6.72 -6.93 -27.47
CA GLY A 184 -6.91 -5.99 -28.59
C GLY A 184 -5.84 -4.91 -28.73
N GLY A 185 -4.94 -4.76 -27.75
CA GLY A 185 -3.94 -3.70 -27.74
C GLY A 185 -2.75 -3.99 -28.66
N ASN A 186 -2.21 -2.92 -29.29
CA ASN A 186 -0.97 -3.00 -30.06
C ASN A 186 0.24 -2.67 -29.18
N GLY A 187 1.30 -3.49 -29.25
CA GLY A 187 2.61 -3.25 -28.62
C GLY A 187 2.53 -2.60 -27.23
N PRO A 188 2.82 -1.29 -27.09
CA PRO A 188 2.78 -0.58 -25.81
C PRO A 188 1.46 -0.70 -25.02
N ARG A 189 0.30 -0.71 -25.69
CA ARG A 189 -1.01 -0.82 -25.03
C ARG A 189 -1.20 -2.20 -24.40
N ARG A 190 -0.83 -3.25 -25.12
CA ARG A 190 -0.87 -4.63 -24.61
C ARG A 190 0.08 -4.81 -23.42
N THR A 191 1.30 -4.31 -23.53
CA THR A 191 2.26 -4.36 -22.41
C THR A 191 1.79 -3.52 -21.21
N GLY A 192 1.07 -2.42 -21.44
CA GLY A 192 0.36 -1.67 -20.40
C GLY A 192 -0.69 -2.54 -19.70
N ALA A 193 -1.54 -3.22 -20.46
CA ALA A 193 -2.57 -4.12 -19.94
C ALA A 193 -1.98 -5.32 -19.18
N GLU A 194 -0.88 -5.91 -19.66
CA GLU A 194 -0.18 -7.01 -18.97
C GLU A 194 0.40 -6.57 -17.62
N ARG A 195 0.91 -5.33 -17.53
CA ARG A 195 1.33 -4.74 -16.24
C ARG A 195 0.12 -4.49 -15.34
N GLN A 196 -0.95 -3.93 -15.88
CA GLN A 196 -2.18 -3.69 -15.13
C GLN A 196 -2.78 -5.00 -14.59
N ALA A 197 -2.72 -6.10 -15.35
CA ALA A 197 -3.17 -7.43 -14.94
C ALA A 197 -2.48 -7.90 -13.65
N ILE A 198 -1.19 -7.61 -13.51
CA ILE A 198 -0.41 -8.00 -12.34
C ILE A 198 -0.71 -7.07 -11.16
N ASN A 199 -0.83 -5.77 -11.43
CA ASN A 199 -0.89 -4.73 -10.39
C ASN A 199 -2.29 -4.61 -9.78
N ALA A 200 -3.32 -4.74 -10.60
CA ALA A 200 -4.71 -4.49 -10.20
C ALA A 200 -5.21 -5.44 -9.10
N PRO A 201 -4.91 -6.74 -9.09
CA PRO A 201 -5.28 -7.64 -8.00
C PRO A 201 -4.71 -7.18 -6.65
N MET A 202 -3.44 -6.76 -6.60
CA MET A 202 -2.81 -6.33 -5.36
C MET A 202 -3.33 -4.99 -4.88
N GLN A 203 -3.32 -3.98 -5.77
CA GLN A 203 -3.78 -2.64 -5.43
C GLN A 203 -5.28 -2.64 -5.08
N GLY A 204 -6.08 -3.44 -5.80
CA GLY A 204 -7.49 -3.60 -5.52
C GLY A 204 -7.77 -4.36 -4.24
N THR A 205 -6.98 -5.40 -3.92
CA THR A 205 -7.08 -6.08 -2.62
C THR A 205 -6.75 -5.13 -1.47
N ALA A 206 -5.72 -4.28 -1.61
CA ALA A 206 -5.42 -3.24 -0.62
C ALA A 206 -6.60 -2.24 -0.48
N ALA A 207 -7.23 -1.87 -1.60
CA ALA A 207 -8.42 -1.01 -1.60
C ALA A 207 -9.65 -1.67 -0.95
N ASP A 208 -9.80 -2.98 -1.07
CA ASP A 208 -10.88 -3.72 -0.41
C ASP A 208 -10.60 -3.82 1.09
N LEU A 209 -9.35 -4.13 1.50
CA LEU A 209 -8.93 -4.21 2.90
C LEU A 209 -9.09 -2.88 3.65
N ILE A 210 -8.68 -1.75 3.07
CA ILE A 210 -8.83 -0.45 3.73
C ILE A 210 -10.31 -0.09 3.92
N LYS A 211 -11.19 -0.45 2.98
CA LYS A 211 -12.64 -0.23 3.11
C LYS A 211 -13.26 -1.13 4.18
N LEU A 212 -12.86 -2.39 4.24
CA LEU A 212 -13.29 -3.30 5.31
C LEU A 212 -12.84 -2.76 6.68
N ALA A 213 -11.61 -2.25 6.78
CA ALA A 213 -11.10 -1.61 7.98
C ALA A 213 -11.89 -0.35 8.37
N MET A 214 -12.22 0.51 7.40
CA MET A 214 -13.06 1.68 7.65
C MET A 214 -14.41 1.27 8.25
N ILE A 215 -15.06 0.24 7.70
CA ILE A 215 -16.35 -0.27 8.19
C ILE A 215 -16.20 -0.86 9.60
N ALA A 216 -15.17 -1.69 9.83
CA ALA A 216 -14.95 -2.33 11.13
C ALA A 216 -14.67 -1.31 12.23
N VAL A 217 -13.82 -0.31 11.95
CA VAL A 217 -13.51 0.77 12.90
C VAL A 217 -14.73 1.63 13.17
N GLN A 218 -15.48 2.04 12.14
CA GLN A 218 -16.70 2.83 12.34
C GLN A 218 -17.74 2.07 13.17
N ALA A 219 -17.95 0.79 12.90
CA ALA A 219 -18.88 -0.04 13.68
C ALA A 219 -18.48 -0.13 15.16
N ALA A 220 -17.18 -0.22 15.45
CA ALA A 220 -16.69 -0.24 16.83
C ALA A 220 -16.86 1.11 17.54
N LEU A 221 -16.62 2.22 16.84
CA LEU A 221 -16.85 3.58 17.34
C LEU A 221 -18.33 3.77 17.71
N ASP A 222 -19.24 3.39 16.80
CA ASP A 222 -20.68 3.53 16.98
C ASP A 222 -21.20 2.65 18.12
N ALA A 223 -20.80 1.38 18.16
CA ALA A 223 -21.25 0.42 19.18
C ALA A 223 -20.80 0.80 20.60
N GLN A 224 -19.62 1.42 20.73
CA GLN A 224 -19.08 1.87 22.01
C GLN A 224 -19.39 3.35 22.30
N GLN A 225 -20.14 4.03 21.42
CA GLN A 225 -20.49 5.44 21.52
C GLN A 225 -19.28 6.35 21.76
N ARG A 226 -18.17 6.07 21.06
CA ARG A 226 -16.93 6.83 21.17
C ARG A 226 -17.06 8.20 20.51
N ALA A 227 -16.38 9.20 21.07
CA ALA A 227 -16.29 10.53 20.49
C ALA A 227 -15.14 10.67 19.46
N THR A 228 -14.25 9.68 19.37
CA THR A 228 -13.23 9.57 18.32
C THR A 228 -13.86 9.62 16.93
N CYS A 229 -13.31 10.47 16.04
CA CYS A 229 -13.80 10.68 14.69
C CYS A 229 -12.76 10.24 13.66
N MET A 230 -13.15 9.41 12.69
CA MET A 230 -12.34 9.17 11.49
C MET A 230 -12.46 10.38 10.55
N VAL A 231 -11.36 11.09 10.30
CA VAL A 231 -11.38 12.37 9.58
C VAL A 231 -10.75 12.30 8.19
N MET A 232 -9.83 11.37 7.95
CA MET A 232 -9.24 11.16 6.61
C MET A 232 -8.95 9.70 6.33
N GLN A 233 -9.04 9.35 5.06
CA GLN A 233 -8.42 8.18 4.44
C GLN A 233 -7.45 8.68 3.37
N VAL A 234 -6.20 8.21 3.39
CA VAL A 234 -5.18 8.59 2.39
C VAL A 234 -4.19 7.44 2.22
N HIS A 235 -3.91 7.04 0.98
CA HIS A 235 -3.11 5.84 0.69
C HIS A 235 -3.61 4.59 1.44
N ASP A 236 -2.82 4.06 2.35
CA ASP A 236 -3.10 2.87 3.18
C ASP A 236 -3.34 3.25 4.65
N GLU A 237 -3.58 4.55 4.90
CA GLU A 237 -3.69 5.19 6.20
C GLU A 237 -5.13 5.65 6.49
N LEU A 238 -5.55 5.47 7.76
CA LEU A 238 -6.72 6.09 8.37
C LEU A 238 -6.26 7.10 9.43
N VAL A 239 -6.81 8.31 9.38
CA VAL A 239 -6.47 9.40 10.31
C VAL A 239 -7.69 9.78 11.12
N PHE A 240 -7.47 9.98 12.42
CA PHE A 240 -8.50 10.20 13.41
C PHE A 240 -8.24 11.46 14.23
N GLU A 241 -9.31 12.15 14.61
CA GLU A 241 -9.31 13.04 15.77
C GLU A 241 -9.77 12.23 16.99
N VAL A 242 -8.93 12.16 18.01
CA VAL A 242 -9.13 11.31 19.17
C VAL A 242 -9.17 12.19 20.42
N PRO A 243 -10.27 12.21 21.20
CA PRO A 243 -10.27 12.85 22.52
C PRO A 243 -9.16 12.26 23.38
N GLU A 244 -8.44 13.08 24.14
CA GLU A 244 -7.32 12.60 24.97
C GLU A 244 -7.72 11.45 25.91
N ALA A 245 -8.95 11.47 26.42
CA ALA A 245 -9.51 10.43 27.28
C ALA A 245 -9.78 9.08 26.57
N GLU A 246 -9.87 9.06 25.25
CA GLU A 246 -10.09 7.85 24.44
C GLU A 246 -8.80 7.34 23.78
N LEU A 247 -7.67 8.02 23.99
CA LEU A 247 -6.41 7.74 23.28
C LEU A 247 -5.90 6.31 23.50
N ASP A 248 -5.95 5.81 24.74
CA ASP A 248 -5.49 4.46 25.05
C ASP A 248 -6.33 3.41 24.32
N TRP A 249 -7.64 3.62 24.24
CA TRP A 249 -8.52 2.75 23.47
C TRP A 249 -8.18 2.81 21.99
N ALA A 250 -8.03 4.01 21.41
CA ALA A 250 -7.79 4.17 19.99
C ALA A 250 -6.43 3.57 19.57
N ARG A 251 -5.39 3.73 20.41
CA ARG A 251 -4.04 3.15 20.18
C ARG A 251 -4.04 1.63 20.11
N THR A 252 -4.95 0.95 20.82
CA THR A 252 -5.03 -0.50 20.84
C THR A 252 -6.08 -1.03 19.86
N ALA A 253 -7.31 -0.54 19.95
CA ALA A 253 -8.43 -1.10 19.20
C ALA A 253 -8.36 -0.81 17.70
N VAL A 254 -7.92 0.38 17.27
CA VAL A 254 -7.86 0.74 15.85
C VAL A 254 -6.91 -0.19 15.06
N PRO A 255 -5.63 -0.35 15.44
CA PRO A 255 -4.73 -1.23 14.68
C PRO A 255 -5.14 -2.70 14.75
N GLU A 256 -5.73 -3.16 15.86
CA GLU A 256 -6.28 -4.52 15.98
C GLU A 256 -7.45 -4.76 15.02
N LEU A 257 -8.40 -3.82 14.96
CA LEU A 257 -9.54 -3.89 14.04
C LEU A 257 -9.07 -3.86 12.58
N MET A 258 -8.12 -2.98 12.25
CA MET A 258 -7.52 -2.92 10.92
C MET A 258 -6.83 -4.25 10.56
N ALA A 259 -5.98 -4.78 11.44
CA ALA A 259 -5.28 -6.04 11.20
C ALA A 259 -6.24 -7.25 11.12
N GLY A 260 -7.39 -7.18 11.79
CA GLY A 260 -8.36 -8.27 11.92
C GLY A 260 -9.40 -8.39 10.80
N VAL A 261 -9.42 -7.50 9.81
CA VAL A 261 -10.48 -7.51 8.77
C VAL A 261 -10.38 -8.64 7.76
N ALA A 262 -9.25 -9.33 7.69
CA ALA A 262 -9.04 -10.47 6.80
C ALA A 262 -7.97 -11.41 7.33
N GLU A 263 -8.17 -12.70 7.09
CA GLU A 263 -7.16 -13.71 7.38
C GLU A 263 -6.27 -13.92 6.14
N LEU A 264 -5.01 -13.49 6.25
CA LEU A 264 -3.99 -13.70 5.23
C LEU A 264 -2.90 -14.63 5.79
N LYS A 265 -2.22 -15.35 4.89
CA LYS A 265 -1.05 -16.19 5.24
C LYS A 265 0.07 -15.39 5.90
N VAL A 266 0.18 -14.10 5.55
CA VAL A 266 0.98 -13.11 6.28
C VAL A 266 0.01 -12.18 6.98
N PRO A 267 -0.01 -12.13 8.33
CA PRO A 267 -0.92 -11.27 9.07
C PRO A 267 -0.81 -9.82 8.61
N LEU A 268 -1.92 -9.11 8.55
CA LEU A 268 -1.91 -7.66 8.39
C LEU A 268 -1.30 -7.03 9.64
N LEU A 269 -0.66 -5.87 9.46
CA LEU A 269 -0.10 -5.07 10.54
C LEU A 269 -0.45 -3.62 10.26
N ALA A 270 -1.00 -2.95 11.26
CA ALA A 270 -1.20 -1.51 11.25
C ALA A 270 -0.34 -0.89 12.35
N GLU A 271 0.42 0.14 11.99
CA GLU A 271 1.23 0.93 12.92
C GLU A 271 0.51 2.23 13.25
N VAL A 272 0.66 2.68 14.49
CA VAL A 272 -0.01 3.87 14.99
C VAL A 272 1.01 4.94 15.37
N GLY A 273 0.82 6.15 14.85
CA GLY A 273 1.50 7.35 15.31
C GLY A 273 0.49 8.37 15.86
N VAL A 274 0.96 9.23 16.77
CA VAL A 274 0.10 10.19 17.48
C VAL A 274 0.82 11.52 17.61
N GLY A 275 0.11 12.61 17.33
CA GLY A 275 0.67 13.96 17.39
C GLY A 275 -0.39 15.05 17.48
N ALA A 276 0.06 16.28 17.72
CA ALA A 276 -0.82 17.45 17.73
C ALA A 276 -1.32 17.84 16.32
N ASN A 277 -0.65 17.36 15.29
CA ASN A 277 -0.99 17.54 13.89
C ASN A 277 -0.64 16.28 13.09
N TRP A 278 -1.07 16.24 11.82
CA TRP A 278 -0.87 15.08 10.96
C TRP A 278 0.60 14.76 10.68
N ASP A 279 1.51 15.74 10.53
CA ASP A 279 2.94 15.45 10.30
C ASP A 279 3.60 14.77 11.50
N LEU A 280 3.16 15.07 12.73
CA LEU A 280 3.67 14.43 13.94
C LEU A 280 3.08 13.04 14.19
N ALA A 281 1.88 12.79 13.67
CA ALA A 281 1.22 11.49 13.77
C ALA A 281 1.63 10.51 12.65
N HIS A 282 2.08 11.02 11.51
CA HIS A 282 2.50 10.27 10.32
C HIS A 282 3.98 9.85 10.39
#